data_AF-A0A951QDH6-F1
#
_entry.id   AF-A0A951QDH6-F1
#
_cell.length_a   1.000
_cell.length_b   1.000
_cell.length_c   1.000
_cell.angle_alpha   90.00
_cell.angle_beta   90.00
_cell.angle_gamma   90.00
#
_symmetry.space_group_name_H-M   'P 1'
#
loop_
_entity.id
_entity.type
_entity.pdbx_description
1 polymer ?
#
loop_
_entity_poly.entity_id
_entity_poly.type
_entity_poly.pdbx_seq_one_letter_code
_entity_poly.pdbx_strand_id
1 'polypeptide(L)'
;MANKAPMKDMVIILPGILGSVLQKDGKDLWAVSGQAIWQVLTQSGETIHNLKLSQDDPEAESLGDGIRATELIHDTHLIPGFWKIDGYTKTARLITDNFDVTPGDIYNDPDDRAANFYQFPYDWRRDNRANAHILKKLIDKRLKCWRETSGASDAKVILMAHSMGGLVSRYYLEVLEGWQDSRALFTFGTPYRGSLKAVNFLANGYKQLFLDLTDVMRSLTSIYQLLPIYKVININGEYHRIAEVDNLPNINKLKAQDALAFHREIEAAVERHLKDEQYLKSFTVVPISGTQQPTLQSAVLTNGTLTATEDLPAILKDRSDLGDGDGTVPKVSSIPIERSQNLDNFFIAEQHGALQNQAQVLDNLLNVLRMGTIDLEAIKGETQAAISLSLEDLYLADEPIAMRARLIGLPNSATKLKADIQAVSGVGFASPTGNRPAISLDFVEQENEWVLAIEDLPPGLYRVRVRTDSSEQAPSPVHDLFEVVRN
;
A
#
# COMPACT_ATOMS: atom_id res chain seq x y z
N MET A 1 11.25 -25.26 8.14
CA MET A 1 11.21 -23.79 8.18
C MET A 1 10.44 -23.35 6.95
N ALA A 2 9.42 -22.49 7.08
CA ALA A 2 8.74 -21.97 5.90
C ALA A 2 9.74 -21.18 5.05
N ASN A 3 9.75 -21.39 3.73
CA ASN A 3 10.58 -20.59 2.82
C ASN A 3 10.09 -19.14 2.87
N LYS A 4 10.93 -18.22 3.38
CA LYS A 4 10.65 -16.78 3.34
C LYS A 4 10.82 -16.25 1.92
N ALA A 5 9.99 -15.30 1.51
CA ALA A 5 10.11 -14.65 0.20
C ALA A 5 11.27 -13.63 0.23
N PRO A 6 12.04 -13.45 -0.86
CA PRO A 6 13.07 -12.42 -0.91
C PRO A 6 12.44 -11.03 -0.76
N MET A 7 13.12 -10.10 -0.07
CA MET A 7 12.69 -8.70 0.03
C MET A 7 13.87 -7.79 -0.25
N LYS A 8 13.92 -7.20 -1.46
CA LYS A 8 15.00 -6.28 -1.83
C LYS A 8 14.81 -4.88 -1.28
N ASP A 9 13.56 -4.45 -1.11
CA ASP A 9 13.22 -3.11 -0.65
C ASP A 9 13.37 -3.01 0.87
N MET A 10 13.59 -1.79 1.35
CA MET A 10 13.66 -1.49 2.77
C MET A 10 12.24 -1.27 3.32
N VAL A 11 11.85 -2.01 4.36
CA VAL A 11 10.55 -1.85 5.02
C VAL A 11 10.74 -1.10 6.34
N ILE A 12 9.97 -0.04 6.56
CA ILE A 12 10.01 0.77 7.78
C ILE A 12 8.62 0.88 8.40
N ILE A 13 8.50 0.53 9.69
CA ILE A 13 7.25 0.69 10.45
C ILE A 13 7.28 2.00 11.25
N LEU A 14 6.25 2.84 11.08
CA LEU A 14 6.06 4.08 11.80
C LEU A 14 4.82 4.00 12.71
N PRO A 15 4.95 4.25 14.02
CA PRO A 15 3.82 4.22 14.93
C PRO A 15 2.93 5.47 14.83
N GLY A 16 1.76 5.39 15.46
CA GLY A 16 0.92 6.56 15.73
C GLY A 16 1.37 7.37 16.95
N ILE A 17 0.60 8.42 17.28
CA ILE A 17 0.81 9.17 18.52
C ILE A 17 0.75 8.22 19.73
N LEU A 18 1.65 8.41 20.69
CA LEU A 18 1.83 7.54 21.87
C LEU A 18 2.35 6.13 21.55
N GLY A 19 2.66 5.80 20.29
CA GLY A 19 3.08 4.45 19.88
C GLY A 19 4.58 4.15 20.00
N SER A 20 5.37 5.13 20.45
CA SER A 20 6.79 4.95 20.81
C SER A 20 6.97 5.01 22.32
N VAL A 21 7.88 4.20 22.85
CA VAL A 21 8.43 4.36 24.20
C VAL A 21 9.25 5.64 24.22
N LEU A 22 8.98 6.52 25.19
CA LEU A 22 9.79 7.72 25.44
C LEU A 22 10.57 7.53 26.73
N GLN A 23 11.89 7.76 26.65
CA GLN A 23 12.79 7.78 27.80
C GLN A 23 13.26 9.19 28.07
N LYS A 24 13.35 9.57 29.35
CA LYS A 24 14.08 10.75 29.80
C LYS A 24 15.33 10.32 30.56
N ASP A 25 16.50 10.73 30.10
CA ASP A 25 17.79 10.44 30.76
C ASP A 25 17.99 8.93 31.06
N GLY A 26 17.55 8.07 30.12
CA GLY A 26 17.65 6.61 30.21
C GLY A 26 16.58 5.92 31.07
N LYS A 27 15.58 6.66 31.57
CA LYS A 27 14.43 6.10 32.29
C LYS A 27 13.15 6.22 31.47
N ASP A 28 12.40 5.12 31.37
CA ASP A 28 11.12 5.10 30.67
C ASP A 28 10.14 6.10 31.33
N LEU A 29 9.71 7.07 30.53
CA LEU A 29 8.74 8.10 30.88
C LEU A 29 7.33 7.73 30.38
N TRP A 30 7.26 7.00 29.26
CA TRP A 30 6.04 6.49 28.66
C TRP A 30 6.27 5.08 28.12
N ALA A 31 5.29 4.18 28.33
CA ALA A 31 5.35 2.80 27.83
C ALA A 31 6.53 1.97 28.35
N VAL A 32 6.63 1.85 29.68
CA VAL A 32 7.69 1.05 30.33
C VAL A 32 7.67 -0.38 29.82
N SER A 33 8.79 -0.79 29.22
CA SER A 33 8.97 -2.15 28.71
C SER A 33 8.70 -3.19 29.82
N GLY A 34 7.82 -4.16 29.56
CA GLY A 34 7.51 -5.26 30.49
C GLY A 34 6.59 -4.94 31.67
N GLN A 35 6.01 -3.73 31.77
CA GLN A 35 4.99 -3.39 32.79
C GLN A 35 3.74 -2.74 32.16
N ALA A 36 2.58 -2.90 32.81
CA ALA A 36 1.38 -2.21 32.37
C ALA A 36 1.53 -0.70 32.58
N ILE A 37 1.38 0.10 31.51
CA ILE A 37 1.50 1.58 31.56
C ILE A 37 0.68 2.18 32.68
N TRP A 38 -0.52 1.65 32.93
CA TRP A 38 -1.37 2.05 34.05
C TRP A 38 -0.63 2.05 35.39
N GLN A 39 0.13 1.01 35.71
CA GLN A 39 0.84 0.89 37.00
C GLN A 39 1.88 2.00 37.17
N VAL A 40 2.60 2.35 36.11
CA VAL A 40 3.61 3.42 36.11
C VAL A 40 2.92 4.78 36.26
N LEU A 41 1.86 5.03 35.49
CA LEU A 41 1.11 6.28 35.57
C LEU A 41 0.46 6.49 36.94
N THR A 42 0.07 5.41 37.65
CA THR A 42 -0.47 5.49 39.02
C THR A 42 0.57 5.87 40.07
N GLN A 43 1.85 5.55 39.85
CA GLN A 43 2.93 5.72 40.82
C GLN A 43 3.79 6.96 40.53
N SER A 44 3.62 7.58 39.36
CA SER A 44 4.55 8.57 38.82
C SER A 44 3.85 9.82 38.25
N GLY A 45 2.79 10.30 38.91
CA GLY A 45 2.03 11.48 38.48
C GLY A 45 2.89 12.72 38.22
N GLU A 46 3.94 12.97 39.01
CA GLU A 46 4.90 14.06 38.73
C GLU A 46 5.77 13.81 37.49
N THR A 47 6.04 12.55 37.16
CA THR A 47 6.91 12.17 36.05
C THR A 47 6.25 12.47 34.71
N ILE A 48 4.92 12.32 34.58
CA ILE A 48 4.19 12.57 33.33
C ILE A 48 4.22 14.04 32.89
N HIS A 49 4.39 14.98 33.84
CA HIS A 49 4.55 16.40 33.53
C HIS A 49 5.85 16.68 32.75
N ASN A 50 6.84 15.78 32.79
CA ASN A 50 8.04 15.90 31.96
C ASN A 50 7.75 15.73 30.46
N LEU A 51 6.59 15.19 30.08
CA LEU A 51 6.17 15.11 28.67
C LEU A 51 5.73 16.47 28.13
N LYS A 52 5.52 17.49 28.97
CA LYS A 52 5.10 18.82 28.53
C LYS A 52 6.18 19.47 27.67
N LEU A 53 5.80 19.96 26.48
CA LEU A 53 6.69 20.73 25.62
C LEU A 53 6.69 22.21 26.01
N SER A 54 7.89 22.77 26.17
CA SER A 54 8.08 24.21 26.38
C SER A 54 8.29 24.96 25.06
N GLN A 55 9.07 24.37 24.17
CA GLN A 55 9.39 24.85 22.83
C GLN A 55 9.50 23.66 21.88
N ASP A 56 9.30 23.90 20.59
CA ASP A 56 9.34 22.83 19.59
C ASP A 56 9.75 23.41 18.24
N ASP A 57 11.06 23.45 18.00
CA ASP A 57 11.63 23.87 16.72
C ASP A 57 11.41 22.75 15.68
N PRO A 58 10.68 23.00 14.58
CA PRO A 58 10.41 21.98 13.55
C PRO A 58 11.67 21.53 12.80
N GLU A 59 12.77 22.28 12.83
CA GLU A 59 14.02 21.94 12.14
C GLU A 59 15.04 21.23 13.04
N ALA A 60 14.84 21.26 14.36
CA ALA A 60 15.76 20.67 15.32
C ALA A 60 15.62 19.13 15.39
N GLU A 61 16.73 18.40 15.37
CA GLU A 61 16.71 16.94 15.57
C GLU A 61 16.35 16.56 17.01
N SER A 62 16.72 17.41 17.98
CA SER A 62 16.46 17.20 19.40
C SER A 62 16.11 18.52 20.07
N LEU A 63 15.24 18.47 21.07
CA LEU A 63 14.88 19.62 21.90
C LEU A 63 15.84 19.86 23.07
N GLY A 64 16.78 18.93 23.31
CA GLY A 64 17.71 19.00 24.44
C GLY A 64 17.05 18.84 25.81
N ASP A 65 15.82 18.33 25.88
CA ASP A 65 15.05 18.12 27.11
C ASP A 65 15.32 16.76 27.80
N GLY A 66 16.31 16.03 27.29
CA GLY A 66 16.71 14.70 27.75
C GLY A 66 15.77 13.58 27.29
N ILE A 67 14.73 13.90 26.53
CA ILE A 67 13.75 12.90 26.06
C ILE A 67 14.11 12.38 24.68
N ARG A 68 14.05 11.06 24.53
CA ARG A 68 14.23 10.36 23.25
C ARG A 68 13.21 9.25 23.11
N ALA A 69 12.80 8.98 21.88
CA ALA A 69 12.12 7.74 21.55
C ALA A 69 13.14 6.61 21.45
N THR A 70 12.78 5.40 21.89
CA THR A 70 13.74 4.27 21.91
C THR A 70 13.26 3.07 21.12
N GLU A 71 11.98 2.75 21.21
CA GLU A 71 11.40 1.59 20.52
C GLU A 71 9.91 1.81 20.28
N LEU A 72 9.36 1.03 19.34
CA LEU A 72 7.93 0.92 19.18
C LEU A 72 7.37 0.12 20.34
N ILE A 73 6.12 0.41 20.67
CA ILE A 73 5.41 -0.31 21.70
C ILE A 73 5.08 -1.74 21.22
N HIS A 74 5.50 -2.75 21.97
CA HIS A 74 5.46 -4.14 21.52
C HIS A 74 4.13 -4.86 21.78
N ASP A 75 3.54 -4.71 22.96
CA ASP A 75 2.37 -5.48 23.41
C ASP A 75 1.09 -4.63 23.40
N THR A 76 -0.07 -5.25 23.68
CA THR A 76 -1.32 -4.49 23.86
C THR A 76 -1.21 -3.62 25.11
N HIS A 77 -1.42 -2.32 24.94
CA HIS A 77 -1.47 -1.37 26.05
C HIS A 77 -2.85 -0.73 26.16
N LEU A 78 -3.30 -0.63 27.41
CA LEU A 78 -4.59 -0.07 27.79
C LEU A 78 -4.40 0.94 28.92
N ILE A 79 -4.82 2.16 28.66
CA ILE A 79 -5.11 3.16 29.70
C ILE A 79 -6.62 3.38 29.65
N PRO A 80 -7.40 2.86 30.62
CA PRO A 80 -8.86 2.94 30.59
C PRO A 80 -9.34 4.38 30.35
N GLY A 81 -10.22 4.54 29.35
CA GLY A 81 -10.81 5.82 28.95
C GLY A 81 -9.89 6.80 28.19
N PHE A 82 -8.58 6.55 28.12
CA PHE A 82 -7.63 7.41 27.41
C PHE A 82 -7.26 6.84 26.04
N TRP A 83 -6.69 5.64 26.07
CA TRP A 83 -5.88 5.12 24.98
C TRP A 83 -5.85 3.60 25.01
N LYS A 84 -6.03 3.00 23.84
CA LYS A 84 -6.00 1.55 23.62
C LYS A 84 -5.26 1.33 22.31
N ILE A 85 -4.22 0.52 22.35
CA ILE A 85 -3.50 0.12 21.14
C ILE A 85 -3.08 -1.34 21.28
N ASP A 86 -3.15 -2.07 20.17
CA ASP A 86 -2.38 -3.30 20.04
C ASP A 86 -0.97 -2.93 19.57
N GLY A 87 0.07 -3.34 20.30
CA GLY A 87 1.44 -3.03 19.94
C GLY A 87 1.85 -3.54 18.54
N TYR A 88 3.04 -3.15 18.10
CA TYR A 88 3.49 -3.35 16.72
C TYR A 88 4.16 -4.71 16.48
N THR A 89 4.25 -5.58 17.49
CA THR A 89 4.89 -6.90 17.39
C THR A 89 4.30 -7.75 16.28
N LYS A 90 2.97 -7.80 16.14
CA LYS A 90 2.33 -8.65 15.12
C LYS A 90 2.59 -8.11 13.71
N THR A 91 2.50 -6.80 13.49
CA THR A 91 2.87 -6.16 12.23
C THR A 91 4.35 -6.38 11.88
N ALA A 92 5.26 -6.25 12.85
CA ALA A 92 6.68 -6.51 12.64
C ALA A 92 6.95 -7.98 12.29
N ARG A 93 6.32 -8.91 13.02
CA ARG A 93 6.41 -10.36 12.75
C ARG A 93 5.86 -10.75 11.38
N LEU A 94 4.82 -10.07 10.89
CA LEU A 94 4.33 -10.28 9.52
C LEU A 94 5.49 -10.17 8.52
N ILE A 95 6.35 -9.16 8.68
CA ILE A 95 7.49 -8.96 7.79
C ILE A 95 8.61 -9.96 8.11
N THR A 96 9.07 -10.03 9.36
CA THR A 96 10.24 -10.85 9.71
C THR A 96 10.03 -12.34 9.53
N ASP A 97 8.80 -12.83 9.68
CA ASP A 97 8.50 -14.26 9.61
C ASP A 97 8.25 -14.73 8.18
N ASN A 98 7.87 -13.82 7.26
CA ASN A 98 7.49 -14.16 5.89
C ASN A 98 8.49 -13.71 4.81
N PHE A 99 9.38 -12.77 5.13
CA PHE A 99 10.33 -12.21 4.17
C PHE A 99 11.78 -12.33 4.65
N ASP A 100 12.70 -12.51 3.69
CA ASP A 100 14.14 -12.48 3.94
C ASP A 100 14.59 -11.03 4.15
N VAL A 101 14.52 -10.61 5.41
CA VAL A 101 14.90 -9.27 5.86
C VAL A 101 15.93 -9.35 6.96
N THR A 102 16.83 -8.38 6.96
CA THR A 102 17.81 -8.14 8.02
C THR A 102 17.31 -6.99 8.89
N PRO A 103 16.93 -7.25 10.15
CA PRO A 103 16.51 -6.20 11.08
C PRO A 103 17.67 -5.28 11.45
N GLY A 104 17.45 -3.97 11.37
CA GLY A 104 18.37 -2.94 11.86
C GLY A 104 17.80 -2.18 13.06
N ASP A 105 18.71 -1.62 13.84
CA ASP A 105 18.46 -0.75 14.99
C ASP A 105 18.93 0.67 14.66
N ILE A 106 18.04 1.65 14.78
CA ILE A 106 18.33 3.02 14.33
C ILE A 106 19.29 3.78 15.25
N TYR A 107 19.55 3.27 16.47
CA TYR A 107 20.39 3.93 17.49
C TYR A 107 21.68 3.18 17.77
N ASN A 108 21.63 1.84 17.78
CA ASN A 108 22.73 0.99 18.25
C ASN A 108 23.59 0.46 17.10
N ASP A 109 23.07 0.45 15.87
CA ASP A 109 23.83 -0.07 14.73
C ASP A 109 24.85 0.94 14.21
N PRO A 110 26.08 0.49 13.91
CA PRO A 110 27.03 1.33 13.20
C PRO A 110 26.49 1.70 11.82
N ASP A 111 26.94 2.82 11.30
CA ASP A 111 26.42 3.47 10.08
C ASP A 111 26.48 2.58 8.83
N ASP A 112 27.46 1.69 8.79
CA ASP A 112 27.78 0.77 7.70
C ASP A 112 27.13 -0.62 7.85
N ARG A 113 26.37 -0.88 8.93
CA ARG A 113 25.59 -2.11 9.04
C ARG A 113 24.43 -2.08 8.05
N ALA A 114 24.51 -2.95 7.05
CA ALA A 114 23.45 -3.16 6.07
C ALA A 114 22.25 -3.88 6.70
N ALA A 115 21.06 -3.28 6.58
CA ALA A 115 19.79 -3.85 6.97
C ALA A 115 18.66 -3.26 6.09
N ASN A 116 17.54 -3.97 5.98
CA ASN A 116 16.39 -3.59 5.15
C ASN A 116 15.04 -3.72 5.88
N PHE A 117 15.06 -3.90 7.20
CA PHE A 117 13.87 -3.82 8.02
C PHE A 117 14.14 -2.96 9.25
N TYR A 118 13.36 -1.89 9.43
CA TYR A 118 13.51 -0.98 10.55
C TYR A 118 12.17 -0.71 11.23
N GLN A 119 12.22 -0.56 12.54
CA GLN A 119 11.18 0.12 13.30
C GLN A 119 11.65 1.56 13.54
N PHE A 120 10.78 2.55 13.36
CA PHE A 120 11.12 3.96 13.49
C PHE A 120 10.40 4.59 14.69
N PRO A 121 10.90 4.38 15.91
CA PRO A 121 10.41 5.13 17.06
C PRO A 121 10.78 6.60 16.90
N TYR A 122 9.82 7.47 17.18
CA TYR A 122 10.00 8.92 17.11
C TYR A 122 9.27 9.61 18.26
N ASP A 123 9.69 10.85 18.55
CA ASP A 123 9.10 11.66 19.62
C ASP A 123 7.76 12.21 19.17
N TRP A 124 6.70 11.48 19.52
CA TRP A 124 5.31 11.77 19.14
C TRP A 124 4.75 13.05 19.77
N ARG A 125 5.50 13.75 20.62
CA ARG A 125 5.12 15.06 21.18
C ARG A 125 5.31 16.19 20.16
N ARG A 126 6.33 16.04 19.32
CA ARG A 126 6.91 17.10 18.50
C ARG A 126 6.17 17.30 17.18
N ASP A 127 6.44 18.44 16.56
CA ASP A 127 6.07 18.74 15.18
C ASP A 127 6.45 17.56 14.25
N ASN A 128 5.51 17.13 13.42
CA ASN A 128 5.70 16.05 12.47
C ASN A 128 6.75 16.39 11.39
N ARG A 129 7.03 17.68 11.12
CA ARG A 129 8.12 18.15 10.25
C ARG A 129 9.48 17.69 10.78
N ALA A 130 9.74 17.90 12.08
CA ALA A 130 10.99 17.48 12.72
C ALA A 130 11.21 15.96 12.60
N ASN A 131 10.16 15.19 12.89
CA ASN A 131 10.21 13.74 12.77
C ASN A 131 10.38 13.27 11.31
N ALA A 132 9.84 14.00 10.33
CA ALA A 132 10.05 13.70 8.91
C ALA A 132 11.48 14.00 8.45
N HIS A 133 12.12 15.06 8.96
CA HIS A 133 13.53 15.32 8.72
C HIS A 133 14.44 14.24 9.32
N ILE A 134 14.12 13.75 10.52
CA ILE A 134 14.84 12.63 11.16
C ILE A 134 14.66 11.35 10.32
N LEU A 135 13.43 11.06 9.87
CA LEU A 135 13.14 9.94 8.98
C LEU A 135 13.94 10.02 7.68
N LYS A 136 14.00 11.20 7.05
CA LYS A 136 14.80 11.43 5.84
C LYS A 136 16.27 11.10 6.07
N LYS A 137 16.87 11.63 7.13
CA LYS A 137 18.28 11.39 7.47
C LYS A 137 18.58 9.91 7.67
N LEU A 138 17.67 9.18 8.34
CA LEU A 138 17.77 7.73 8.49
C LEU A 138 17.73 7.03 7.13
N ILE A 139 16.72 7.32 6.30
CA ILE A 139 16.53 6.66 5.00
C ILE A 139 17.69 6.94 4.05
N ASP A 140 18.07 8.21 3.87
CA ASP A 140 19.16 8.62 2.97
C ASP A 140 20.46 7.85 3.27
N LYS A 141 20.72 7.61 4.56
CA LYS A 141 21.88 6.87 5.05
C LYS A 141 21.73 5.36 4.88
N ARG A 142 20.66 4.77 5.42
CA ARG A 142 20.50 3.31 5.49
C ARG A 142 20.17 2.70 4.13
N LEU A 143 19.36 3.37 3.31
CA LEU A 143 19.01 2.88 1.98
C LEU A 143 20.22 2.85 1.06
N LYS A 144 21.08 3.87 1.14
CA LYS A 144 22.36 3.90 0.42
C LYS A 144 23.25 2.72 0.82
N CYS A 145 23.49 2.52 2.12
CA CYS A 145 24.27 1.41 2.64
C CYS A 145 23.71 0.04 2.18
N TRP A 146 22.39 -0.12 2.23
CA TRP A 146 21.73 -1.33 1.77
C TRP A 146 21.92 -1.58 0.27
N ARG A 147 21.70 -0.57 -0.59
CA ARG A 147 21.91 -0.66 -2.04
C ARG A 147 23.34 -1.07 -2.39
N GLU A 148 24.33 -0.48 -1.73
CA GLU A 148 25.75 -0.74 -1.95
C GLU A 148 26.16 -2.15 -1.50
N THR A 149 25.65 -2.62 -0.36
CA THR A 149 26.08 -3.89 0.25
C THR A 149 25.33 -5.10 -0.30
N SER A 150 24.03 -4.97 -0.56
CA SER A 150 23.18 -6.07 -1.04
C SER A 150 23.28 -6.31 -2.55
N GLY A 151 23.78 -5.34 -3.31
CA GLY A 151 23.75 -5.33 -4.78
C GLY A 151 22.37 -4.97 -5.37
N ALA A 152 21.34 -4.76 -4.55
CA ALA A 152 20.02 -4.29 -4.98
C ALA A 152 20.05 -2.77 -5.22
N SER A 153 20.74 -2.33 -6.27
CA SER A 153 20.95 -0.91 -6.61
C SER A 153 19.65 -0.13 -6.83
N ASP A 154 18.57 -0.82 -7.19
CA ASP A 154 17.24 -0.24 -7.41
C ASP A 154 16.28 -0.42 -6.21
N ALA A 155 16.77 -0.89 -5.06
CA ALA A 155 15.97 -1.01 -3.84
C ALA A 155 15.35 0.34 -3.45
N LYS A 156 14.08 0.32 -3.04
CA LYS A 156 13.30 1.49 -2.60
C LYS A 156 12.81 1.27 -1.17
N VAL A 157 12.12 2.26 -0.61
CA VAL A 157 11.51 2.19 0.72
C VAL A 157 10.02 1.86 0.63
N ILE A 158 9.57 0.96 1.49
CA ILE A 158 8.16 0.67 1.77
C ILE A 158 7.87 1.14 3.19
N LEU A 159 7.01 2.14 3.33
CA LEU A 159 6.59 2.69 4.61
C LEU A 159 5.29 2.04 5.06
N MET A 160 5.22 1.61 6.32
CA MET A 160 4.03 1.08 6.97
C MET A 160 3.71 1.94 8.18
N ALA A 161 2.73 2.83 8.05
CA ALA A 161 2.54 3.92 8.98
C ALA A 161 1.16 3.91 9.62
N HIS A 162 1.11 3.83 10.95
CA HIS A 162 -0.14 3.85 11.69
C HIS A 162 -0.49 5.28 12.13
N SER A 163 -1.75 5.69 11.97
CA SER A 163 -2.30 6.93 12.50
C SER A 163 -1.43 8.14 12.12
N MET A 164 -0.95 8.90 13.10
CA MET A 164 -0.08 10.07 12.92
C MET A 164 1.25 9.77 12.21
N GLY A 165 1.79 8.56 12.31
CA GLY A 165 3.00 8.17 11.57
C GLY A 165 2.82 8.29 10.05
N GLY A 166 1.58 8.19 9.56
CA GLY A 166 1.26 8.45 8.16
C GLY A 166 1.45 9.91 7.77
N LEU A 167 1.18 10.87 8.67
CA LEU A 167 1.43 12.30 8.40
C LEU A 167 2.93 12.61 8.35
N VAL A 168 3.73 12.02 9.25
CA VAL A 168 5.20 12.07 9.20
C VAL A 168 5.70 11.53 7.86
N SER A 169 5.18 10.36 7.47
CA SER A 169 5.53 9.72 6.19
C SER A 169 5.13 10.59 4.99
N ARG A 170 3.95 11.21 5.00
CA ARG A 170 3.52 12.11 3.91
C ARG A 170 4.39 13.34 3.81
N TYR A 171 4.78 13.95 4.92
CA TYR A 171 5.69 15.10 4.86
C TYR A 171 7.05 14.71 4.27
N TYR A 172 7.61 13.56 4.70
CA TYR A 172 8.83 13.01 4.10
C TYR A 172 8.69 12.75 2.60
N LEU A 173 7.62 12.07 2.18
CA LEU A 173 7.42 11.70 0.79
C LEU A 173 7.21 12.91 -0.10
N GLU A 174 6.32 13.82 0.30
CA GLU A 174 5.85 14.90 -0.55
C GLU A 174 6.69 16.16 -0.39
N VAL A 175 6.93 16.62 0.82
CA VAL A 175 7.61 17.91 1.02
C VAL A 175 9.13 17.75 0.96
N LEU A 176 9.65 16.63 1.47
CA LEU A 176 11.10 16.35 1.48
C LEU A 176 11.56 15.49 0.28
N GLU A 177 10.70 15.35 -0.74
CA GLU A 177 10.97 14.63 -1.99
C GLU A 177 11.34 13.14 -1.81
N GLY A 178 10.97 12.55 -0.67
CA GLY A 178 11.21 11.14 -0.34
C GLY A 178 10.49 10.15 -1.26
N TRP A 179 9.48 10.61 -2.02
CA TRP A 179 8.78 9.81 -3.04
C TRP A 179 9.76 9.22 -4.07
N GLN A 180 10.87 9.90 -4.35
CA GLN A 180 11.87 9.45 -5.33
C GLN A 180 12.54 8.14 -4.92
N ASP A 181 12.67 7.90 -3.62
CA ASP A 181 13.31 6.70 -3.06
C ASP A 181 12.31 5.69 -2.49
N SER A 182 11.01 5.93 -2.65
CA SER A 182 9.96 5.12 -2.06
C SER A 182 9.17 4.36 -3.11
N ARG A 183 8.77 3.13 -2.78
CA ARG A 183 7.88 2.30 -3.61
C ARG A 183 6.43 2.39 -3.16
N ALA A 184 6.21 2.40 -1.83
CA ALA A 184 4.86 2.41 -1.30
C ALA A 184 4.78 3.04 0.10
N LEU A 185 3.63 3.62 0.41
CA LEU A 185 3.18 3.95 1.76
C LEU A 185 1.86 3.24 2.03
N PHE A 186 1.86 2.31 2.98
CA PHE A 186 0.66 1.74 3.57
C PHE A 186 0.30 2.53 4.82
N THR A 187 -0.91 3.11 4.87
CA THR A 187 -1.38 3.81 6.07
C THR A 187 -2.51 3.07 6.74
N PHE A 188 -2.47 3.01 8.08
CA PHE A 188 -3.52 2.42 8.90
C PHE A 188 -4.21 3.54 9.66
N GLY A 189 -5.41 3.95 9.23
CA GLY A 189 -6.21 4.97 9.94
C GLY A 189 -5.54 6.35 10.05
N THR A 190 -4.77 6.79 9.06
CA THR A 190 -4.11 8.11 9.12
C THR A 190 -5.13 9.26 8.98
N PRO A 191 -5.14 10.25 9.89
CA PRO A 191 -6.07 11.37 9.84
C PRO A 191 -5.58 12.48 8.88
N TYR A 192 -5.64 12.24 7.58
CA TYR A 192 -5.23 13.20 6.54
C TYR A 192 -5.97 14.53 6.60
N ARG A 193 -7.17 14.57 7.17
CA ARG A 193 -7.95 15.80 7.38
C ARG A 193 -8.19 16.12 8.85
N GLY A 194 -7.46 15.48 9.77
CA GLY A 194 -7.60 15.63 11.23
C GLY A 194 -8.73 14.81 11.87
N SER A 195 -8.85 14.93 13.19
CA SER A 195 -9.82 14.22 14.04
C SER A 195 -10.35 15.11 15.17
N LEU A 196 -11.65 15.01 15.47
CA LEU A 196 -12.27 15.76 16.57
C LEU A 196 -11.80 15.30 17.96
N LYS A 197 -11.13 14.14 18.06
CA LYS A 197 -10.50 13.72 19.31
C LYS A 197 -9.38 14.66 19.74
N ALA A 198 -8.63 15.23 18.78
CA ALA A 198 -7.62 16.25 19.05
C ALA A 198 -8.26 17.54 19.59
N VAL A 199 -9.41 17.94 19.05
CA VAL A 199 -10.19 19.08 19.56
C VAL A 199 -10.58 18.85 21.01
N ASN A 200 -11.09 17.65 21.33
CA ASN A 200 -11.47 17.31 22.70
C ASN A 200 -10.29 17.36 23.67
N PHE A 201 -9.11 16.83 23.27
CA PHE A 201 -7.90 16.88 24.10
C PHE A 201 -7.45 18.32 24.41
N LEU A 202 -7.49 19.22 23.43
CA LEU A 202 -7.08 20.61 23.64
C LEU A 202 -8.14 21.39 24.44
N ALA A 203 -9.39 21.36 24.00
CA ALA A 203 -10.45 22.17 24.55
C ALA A 203 -10.86 21.72 25.95
N ASN A 204 -11.10 20.43 26.12
CA ASN A 204 -11.69 19.85 27.33
C ASN A 204 -10.65 19.18 28.23
N GLY A 205 -9.43 18.97 27.73
CA GLY A 205 -8.37 18.30 28.48
C GLY A 205 -8.57 16.79 28.56
N TYR A 206 -7.75 16.14 29.38
CA TYR A 206 -7.93 14.74 29.71
C TYR A 206 -7.63 14.53 31.18
N LYS A 207 -8.67 14.16 31.95
CA LYS A 207 -8.57 13.89 33.37
C LYS A 207 -9.38 12.65 33.72
N GLN A 208 -8.73 11.63 34.24
CA GLN A 208 -9.39 10.42 34.69
C GLN A 208 -8.71 9.83 35.93
N LEU A 209 -9.50 9.58 36.99
CA LEU A 209 -9.02 9.21 38.32
C LEU A 209 -7.91 10.16 38.80
N PHE A 210 -6.68 9.65 38.97
CA PHE A 210 -5.49 10.36 39.46
C PHE A 210 -4.59 10.88 38.31
N LEU A 211 -4.97 10.64 37.06
CA LEU A 211 -4.20 11.04 35.88
C LEU A 211 -4.78 12.30 35.27
N ASP A 212 -3.99 13.36 35.22
CA ASP A 212 -4.33 14.62 34.53
C ASP A 212 -3.27 14.91 33.47
N LEU A 213 -3.65 14.72 32.20
CA LEU A 213 -2.80 14.93 31.04
C LEU A 213 -3.11 16.25 30.32
N THR A 214 -4.01 17.07 30.88
CA THR A 214 -4.55 18.27 30.23
C THR A 214 -3.44 19.21 29.76
N ASP A 215 -2.50 19.56 30.63
CA ASP A 215 -1.41 20.48 30.30
C ASP A 215 -0.39 19.87 29.34
N VAL A 216 -0.17 18.56 29.42
CA VAL A 216 0.70 17.84 28.48
C VAL A 216 0.08 17.91 27.10
N MET A 217 -1.18 17.47 26.93
CA MET A 217 -1.87 17.45 25.63
C MET A 217 -1.93 18.84 24.99
N ARG A 218 -2.19 19.89 25.78
CA ARG A 218 -2.22 21.27 25.29
C ARG A 218 -0.86 21.82 24.87
N SER A 219 0.22 21.22 25.34
CA SER A 219 1.58 21.63 24.97
C SER A 219 2.08 20.99 23.66
N LEU A 220 1.59 19.78 23.33
CA LEU A 220 2.11 18.97 22.21
C LEU A 220 1.76 19.60 20.86
N THR A 221 2.76 19.94 20.04
CA THR A 221 2.55 20.46 18.68
C THR A 221 1.87 19.41 17.79
N SER A 222 2.23 18.14 17.97
CA SER A 222 1.65 17.03 17.21
C SER A 222 0.13 16.94 17.32
N ILE A 223 -0.46 17.26 18.49
CA ILE A 223 -1.92 17.26 18.67
C ILE A 223 -2.58 18.38 17.87
N TYR A 224 -1.95 19.55 17.75
CA TYR A 224 -2.47 20.61 16.88
C TYR A 224 -2.48 20.17 15.42
N GLN A 225 -1.45 19.45 14.97
CA GLN A 225 -1.37 18.89 13.60
C GLN A 225 -2.39 17.77 13.32
N LEU A 226 -3.09 17.27 14.36
CA LEU A 226 -4.23 16.35 14.22
C LEU A 226 -5.58 17.07 14.17
N LEU A 227 -5.62 18.40 14.26
CA LEU A 227 -6.88 19.16 14.21
C LEU A 227 -7.52 19.09 12.81
N PRO A 228 -8.86 19.05 12.73
CA PRO A 228 -9.57 19.11 11.47
C PRO A 228 -9.22 20.33 10.60
N ILE A 229 -8.93 20.08 9.32
CA ILE A 229 -8.54 21.12 8.34
C ILE A 229 -9.74 21.70 7.57
N TYR A 230 -10.97 21.32 7.93
CA TYR A 230 -12.22 21.73 7.30
C TYR A 230 -13.20 22.29 8.33
N LYS A 231 -14.35 22.79 7.85
CA LYS A 231 -15.34 23.49 8.69
C LYS A 231 -16.11 22.49 9.55
N VAL A 232 -15.76 22.39 10.83
CA VAL A 232 -16.32 21.41 11.78
C VAL A 232 -16.85 22.03 13.07
N ILE A 233 -16.56 23.31 13.34
CA ILE A 233 -16.99 23.99 14.57
C ILE A 233 -18.27 24.75 14.29
N ASN A 234 -19.38 24.31 14.88
CA ASN A 234 -20.66 24.98 14.82
C ASN A 234 -20.73 26.09 15.89
N ILE A 235 -20.91 27.33 15.43
CA ILE A 235 -21.13 28.52 16.24
C ILE A 235 -22.44 29.13 15.77
N ASN A 236 -23.50 29.04 16.59
CA ASN A 236 -24.82 29.59 16.28
C ASN A 236 -25.41 29.15 14.91
N GLY A 237 -25.12 27.93 14.47
CA GLY A 237 -25.60 27.36 13.21
C GLY A 237 -24.63 27.50 12.03
N GLU A 238 -23.55 28.29 12.17
CA GLU A 238 -22.52 28.43 11.16
C GLU A 238 -21.29 27.56 11.47
N TYR A 239 -20.76 26.89 10.45
CA TYR A 239 -19.60 26.01 10.61
C TYR A 239 -18.31 26.71 10.19
N HIS A 240 -17.30 26.64 11.06
CA HIS A 240 -15.99 27.27 10.89
C HIS A 240 -14.85 26.26 10.97
N ARG A 241 -13.72 26.57 10.32
CA ARG A 241 -12.47 25.82 10.51
C ARG A 241 -11.81 26.28 11.81
N ILE A 242 -11.21 25.34 12.55
CA ILE A 242 -10.62 25.61 13.88
C ILE A 242 -9.58 26.75 13.83
N ALA A 243 -8.69 26.75 12.84
CA ALA A 243 -7.64 27.76 12.67
C ALA A 243 -8.17 29.19 12.35
N GLU A 244 -9.45 29.33 12.01
CA GLU A 244 -10.08 30.61 11.65
C GLU A 244 -10.83 31.24 12.83
N VAL A 245 -11.15 30.47 13.88
CA VAL A 245 -11.97 30.95 15.00
C VAL A 245 -11.10 31.54 16.10
N ASP A 246 -11.47 32.74 16.55
CA ASP A 246 -10.87 33.40 17.71
C ASP A 246 -11.39 32.85 19.03
N ASN A 247 -10.52 32.81 20.04
CA ASN A 247 -10.87 32.50 21.43
C ASN A 247 -11.59 31.16 21.63
N LEU A 248 -11.27 30.15 20.82
CA LEU A 248 -11.71 28.78 21.11
C LEU A 248 -11.17 28.35 22.48
N PRO A 249 -11.99 27.68 23.33
CA PRO A 249 -11.58 27.31 24.67
C PRO A 249 -10.30 26.49 24.65
N ASN A 250 -9.24 27.00 25.29
CA ASN A 250 -7.94 26.34 25.47
C ASN A 250 -7.19 25.91 24.19
N ILE A 251 -7.62 26.34 23.02
CA ILE A 251 -6.94 26.06 21.74
C ILE A 251 -6.14 27.31 21.35
N ASN A 252 -4.82 27.18 21.27
CA ASN A 252 -3.96 28.27 20.82
C ASN A 252 -4.14 28.49 19.30
N LYS A 253 -4.64 29.67 18.91
CA LYS A 253 -4.92 30.02 17.51
C LYS A 253 -3.67 29.95 16.62
N LEU A 254 -2.53 30.47 17.08
CA LEU A 254 -1.30 30.48 16.28
C LEU A 254 -0.80 29.05 16.00
N LYS A 255 -0.81 28.18 17.02
CA LYS A 255 -0.48 26.76 16.83
C LYS A 255 -1.47 26.05 15.91
N ALA A 256 -2.77 26.36 15.98
CA ALA A 256 -3.76 25.80 15.07
C ALA A 256 -3.58 26.29 13.61
N GLN A 257 -3.15 27.53 13.42
CA GLN A 257 -2.82 28.09 12.11
C GLN A 257 -1.56 27.44 11.52
N ASP A 258 -0.50 27.27 12.32
CA ASP A 258 0.70 26.58 11.89
C ASP A 258 0.42 25.10 11.55
N ALA A 259 -0.39 24.43 12.36
CA ALA A 259 -0.84 23.07 12.07
C ALA A 259 -1.64 22.99 10.75
N LEU A 260 -2.46 23.98 10.43
CA LEU A 260 -3.12 24.05 9.12
C LEU A 260 -2.09 24.26 8.00
N ALA A 261 -1.08 25.11 8.21
CA ALA A 261 -0.02 25.35 7.23
C ALA A 261 0.76 24.06 6.92
N PHE A 262 1.06 23.23 7.93
CA PHE A 262 1.67 21.91 7.75
C PHE A 262 0.91 21.04 6.74
N HIS A 263 -0.43 20.95 6.85
CA HIS A 263 -1.24 20.20 5.88
C HIS A 263 -1.24 20.86 4.49
N ARG A 264 -1.26 22.20 4.42
CA ARG A 264 -1.20 22.92 3.13
C ARG A 264 0.14 22.76 2.42
N GLU A 265 1.25 22.61 3.15
CA GLU A 265 2.56 22.30 2.57
C GLU A 265 2.54 20.94 1.86
N ILE A 266 1.96 19.91 2.51
CA ILE A 266 1.80 18.58 1.92
C ILE A 266 0.91 18.64 0.68
N GLU A 267 -0.26 19.29 0.78
CA GLU A 267 -1.18 19.43 -0.35
C GLU A 267 -0.53 20.14 -1.54
N ALA A 268 0.18 21.25 -1.30
CA ALA A 268 0.87 22.00 -2.34
C ALA A 268 1.98 21.17 -3.01
N ALA A 269 2.70 20.35 -2.24
CA ALA A 269 3.70 19.44 -2.80
C ALA A 269 3.05 18.36 -3.68
N VAL A 270 1.98 17.72 -3.21
CA VAL A 270 1.21 16.73 -3.99
C VAL A 270 0.68 17.35 -5.28
N GLU A 271 0.10 18.55 -5.24
CA GLU A 271 -0.41 19.25 -6.42
C GLU A 271 0.68 19.55 -7.47
N ARG A 272 1.91 19.81 -7.02
CA ARG A 272 3.06 19.93 -7.93
C ARG A 272 3.40 18.56 -8.53
N HIS A 273 3.47 17.52 -7.71
CA HIS A 273 3.91 16.19 -8.09
C HIS A 273 2.94 15.44 -9.00
N LEU A 274 1.64 15.69 -8.89
CA LEU A 274 0.63 15.11 -9.79
C LEU A 274 0.81 15.54 -11.26
N LYS A 275 1.66 16.53 -11.53
CA LYS A 275 2.03 16.98 -12.88
C LYS A 275 3.30 16.30 -13.41
N ASP A 276 3.98 15.50 -12.58
CA ASP A 276 5.21 14.80 -12.91
C ASP A 276 4.91 13.33 -13.26
N GLU A 277 5.25 12.92 -14.49
CA GLU A 277 5.03 11.54 -14.95
C GLU A 277 5.84 10.50 -14.18
N GLN A 278 7.03 10.86 -13.70
CA GLN A 278 7.86 9.97 -12.91
C GLN A 278 7.19 9.73 -11.57
N TYR A 279 6.71 10.76 -10.89
CA TYR A 279 5.98 10.63 -9.62
C TYR A 279 4.79 9.67 -9.74
N LEU A 280 3.97 9.84 -10.77
CA LEU A 280 2.78 9.02 -11.03
C LEU A 280 3.09 7.52 -11.25
N LYS A 281 4.34 7.19 -11.62
CA LYS A 281 4.81 5.81 -11.86
C LYS A 281 5.72 5.26 -10.76
N SER A 282 6.26 6.11 -9.88
CA SER A 282 7.37 5.76 -8.98
C SER A 282 6.91 5.18 -7.64
N PHE A 283 5.81 5.68 -7.08
CA PHE A 283 5.35 5.29 -5.75
C PHE A 283 3.82 5.24 -5.67
N THR A 284 3.30 4.50 -4.68
CA THR A 284 1.86 4.44 -4.41
C THR A 284 1.55 4.66 -2.93
N VAL A 285 0.37 5.21 -2.65
CA VAL A 285 -0.17 5.33 -1.29
C VAL A 285 -1.40 4.43 -1.20
N VAL A 286 -1.40 3.51 -0.23
CA VAL A 286 -2.46 2.54 0.01
C VAL A 286 -3.09 2.84 1.38
N PRO A 287 -4.18 3.63 1.41
CA PRO A 287 -4.88 3.92 2.66
C PRO A 287 -5.78 2.76 3.10
N ILE A 288 -5.57 2.30 4.33
CA ILE A 288 -6.40 1.30 5.01
C ILE A 288 -7.24 2.04 6.05
N SER A 289 -8.54 2.13 5.78
CA SER A 289 -9.51 2.92 6.54
C SER A 289 -10.38 2.04 7.42
N GLY A 290 -10.38 2.30 8.73
CA GLY A 290 -11.37 1.71 9.63
C GLY A 290 -12.74 2.40 9.49
N THR A 291 -13.81 1.62 9.64
CA THR A 291 -15.20 2.05 9.43
C THR A 291 -16.14 1.40 10.44
N GLN A 292 -17.41 1.81 10.40
CA GLN A 292 -18.53 1.27 11.19
C GLN A 292 -18.38 1.45 12.71
N GLN A 293 -17.48 2.33 13.15
CA GLN A 293 -17.38 2.72 14.55
C GLN A 293 -17.94 4.14 14.75
N PRO A 294 -18.73 4.37 15.82
CA PRO A 294 -19.12 5.73 16.23
C PRO A 294 -17.90 6.61 16.39
N THR A 295 -17.87 7.74 15.69
CA THR A 295 -16.69 8.60 15.59
C THR A 295 -17.10 10.06 15.61
N LEU A 296 -16.39 10.89 16.37
CA LEU A 296 -16.66 12.33 16.48
C LEU A 296 -16.45 13.02 15.11
N GLN A 297 -17.46 13.76 14.64
CA GLN A 297 -17.53 14.38 13.31
C GLN A 297 -17.49 15.91 13.34
N SER A 298 -18.02 16.53 14.40
CA SER A 298 -18.06 17.98 14.55
C SER A 298 -17.93 18.41 16.02
N ALA A 299 -17.94 19.73 16.27
CA ALA A 299 -18.07 20.25 17.62
C ALA A 299 -18.96 21.49 17.66
N VAL A 300 -19.69 21.69 18.75
CA VAL A 300 -20.58 22.83 18.97
C VAL A 300 -20.00 23.71 20.07
N LEU A 301 -19.86 25.01 19.80
CA LEU A 301 -19.48 26.00 20.80
C LEU A 301 -20.76 26.60 21.43
N THR A 302 -20.97 26.39 22.72
CA THR A 302 -22.11 26.96 23.45
C THR A 302 -21.65 27.43 24.82
N ASN A 303 -21.96 28.68 25.17
CA ASN A 303 -21.62 29.28 26.47
C ASN A 303 -20.15 29.10 26.86
N GLY A 304 -19.22 29.26 25.91
CA GLY A 304 -17.78 29.11 26.14
C GLY A 304 -17.29 27.66 26.32
N THR A 305 -18.15 26.67 26.10
CA THR A 305 -17.79 25.23 26.14
C THR A 305 -17.83 24.66 24.73
N LEU A 306 -16.77 23.95 24.33
CA LEU A 306 -16.68 23.30 23.02
C LEU A 306 -16.96 21.80 23.17
N THR A 307 -18.13 21.35 22.70
CA THR A 307 -18.56 19.94 22.84
C THR A 307 -18.39 19.22 21.51
N ALA A 308 -17.52 18.22 21.46
CA ALA A 308 -17.40 17.36 20.28
C ALA A 308 -18.60 16.41 20.18
N THR A 309 -19.08 16.16 18.97
CA THR A 309 -20.28 15.35 18.68
C THR A 309 -20.03 14.41 17.51
N GLU A 310 -20.88 13.38 17.38
CA GLU A 310 -20.92 12.50 16.22
C GLU A 310 -21.77 13.07 15.07
N ASP A 311 -22.34 14.28 15.25
CA ASP A 311 -23.17 14.92 14.23
C ASP A 311 -22.29 15.41 13.07
N LEU A 312 -22.73 15.11 11.84
CA LEU A 312 -22.04 15.52 10.64
C LEU A 312 -22.02 17.05 10.50
N PRO A 313 -20.87 17.65 10.12
CA PRO A 313 -20.80 19.07 9.85
C PRO A 313 -21.62 19.43 8.60
N ALA A 314 -21.97 20.72 8.44
CA ALA A 314 -22.85 21.17 7.37
C ALA A 314 -22.43 20.73 5.95
N ILE A 315 -21.13 20.63 5.68
CA ILE A 315 -20.59 20.19 4.37
C ILE A 315 -20.86 18.70 4.08
N LEU A 316 -21.14 17.89 5.10
CA LEU A 316 -21.40 16.45 5.00
C LEU A 316 -22.82 16.07 5.43
N LYS A 317 -23.72 17.03 5.68
CA LYS A 317 -25.05 16.76 6.26
C LYS A 317 -25.89 15.74 5.46
N ASP A 318 -25.72 15.70 4.13
CA ASP A 318 -26.44 14.81 3.22
C ASP A 318 -25.64 13.53 2.89
N ARG A 319 -24.55 13.27 3.63
CA ARG A 319 -23.61 12.15 3.45
C ARG A 319 -23.53 11.29 4.71
N SER A 320 -24.67 10.72 5.12
CA SER A 320 -24.74 9.83 6.28
C SER A 320 -23.83 8.60 6.16
N ASP A 321 -23.46 8.20 4.93
CA ASP A 321 -22.46 7.16 4.62
C ASP A 321 -21.02 7.50 5.04
N LEU A 322 -20.78 8.75 5.45
CA LEU A 322 -19.53 9.26 6.01
C LEU A 322 -19.63 9.58 7.51
N GLY A 323 -20.77 9.26 8.15
CA GLY A 323 -21.03 9.50 9.57
C GLY A 323 -20.22 8.61 10.53
N ASP A 324 -19.50 7.63 10.01
CA ASP A 324 -18.68 6.70 10.78
C ASP A 324 -17.17 6.95 10.62
N GLY A 325 -16.39 6.06 11.23
CA GLY A 325 -14.94 6.01 11.15
C GLY A 325 -14.43 4.81 11.92
N ASP A 326 -13.21 4.92 12.45
CA ASP A 326 -12.54 3.87 13.23
C ASP A 326 -12.62 4.10 14.76
N GLY A 327 -13.50 5.01 15.21
CA GLY A 327 -13.64 5.39 16.62
C GLY A 327 -12.69 6.52 17.05
N THR A 328 -11.76 6.93 16.17
CA THR A 328 -10.90 8.11 16.37
C THR A 328 -10.88 9.01 15.14
N VAL A 329 -10.67 8.44 13.95
CA VAL A 329 -10.53 9.15 12.68
C VAL A 329 -11.81 8.99 11.87
N PRO A 330 -12.47 10.09 11.50
CA PRO A 330 -13.61 10.04 10.58
C PRO A 330 -13.23 9.40 9.26
N LYS A 331 -14.14 8.65 8.65
CA LYS A 331 -13.93 8.01 7.34
C LYS A 331 -13.53 9.01 6.24
N VAL A 332 -14.10 10.22 6.27
CA VAL A 332 -13.72 11.30 5.33
C VAL A 332 -12.26 11.78 5.52
N SER A 333 -11.66 11.50 6.67
CA SER A 333 -10.30 11.90 7.03
C SER A 333 -9.27 10.80 6.76
N SER A 334 -9.69 9.53 6.57
CA SER A 334 -8.79 8.38 6.48
C SER A 334 -8.17 8.13 5.09
N ILE A 335 -8.55 8.94 4.10
CA ILE A 335 -8.06 8.83 2.71
C ILE A 335 -7.42 10.16 2.30
N PRO A 336 -6.24 10.17 1.64
CA PRO A 336 -5.65 11.40 1.10
C PRO A 336 -6.58 12.15 0.14
N ILE A 337 -6.42 13.47 0.01
CA ILE A 337 -7.30 14.30 -0.84
C ILE A 337 -7.24 13.86 -2.29
N GLU A 338 -6.04 13.69 -2.82
CA GLU A 338 -5.77 13.27 -4.19
C GLU A 338 -6.27 11.86 -4.53
N ARG A 339 -6.57 11.03 -3.53
CA ARG A 339 -7.08 9.65 -3.70
C ARG A 339 -8.59 9.52 -3.47
N SER A 340 -9.28 10.62 -3.21
CA SER A 340 -10.70 10.60 -2.80
C SER A 340 -11.64 9.96 -3.84
N GLN A 341 -11.23 9.90 -5.11
CA GLN A 341 -12.01 9.31 -6.21
C GLN A 341 -11.51 7.93 -6.64
N ASN A 342 -10.47 7.40 -6.00
CA ASN A 342 -9.92 6.11 -6.37
C ASN A 342 -10.83 4.97 -5.91
N LEU A 343 -10.98 3.94 -6.75
CA LEU A 343 -11.83 2.78 -6.47
C LEU A 343 -11.12 1.68 -5.67
N ASP A 344 -9.81 1.82 -5.46
CA ASP A 344 -8.94 0.85 -4.77
C ASP A 344 -8.70 1.20 -3.29
N ASN A 345 -9.47 2.13 -2.72
CA ASN A 345 -9.40 2.46 -1.30
C ASN A 345 -9.85 1.25 -0.45
N PHE A 346 -9.06 0.88 0.56
CA PHE A 346 -9.33 -0.28 1.40
C PHE A 346 -10.11 0.12 2.65
N PHE A 347 -11.29 -0.45 2.86
CA PHE A 347 -12.12 -0.21 4.04
C PHE A 347 -12.35 -1.49 4.83
N ILE A 348 -12.32 -1.40 6.15
CA ILE A 348 -12.61 -2.52 7.04
C ILE A 348 -13.33 -2.05 8.29
N ALA A 349 -14.23 -2.87 8.85
CA ALA A 349 -14.85 -2.59 10.13
C ALA A 349 -13.87 -2.94 11.26
N GLU A 350 -13.21 -1.95 11.83
CA GLU A 350 -12.22 -2.14 12.89
C GLU A 350 -11.99 -0.83 13.68
N GLN A 351 -11.58 -0.97 14.93
CA GLN A 351 -11.19 0.14 15.81
C GLN A 351 -9.77 0.65 15.49
N HIS A 352 -9.56 1.95 15.66
CA HIS A 352 -8.32 2.66 15.33
C HIS A 352 -7.06 1.94 15.82
N GLY A 353 -7.02 1.60 17.11
CA GLY A 353 -5.83 1.03 17.75
C GLY A 353 -5.52 -0.42 17.37
N ALA A 354 -6.37 -1.09 16.60
CA ALA A 354 -6.23 -2.48 16.17
C ALA A 354 -6.01 -2.64 14.65
N LEU A 355 -6.15 -1.57 13.86
CA LEU A 355 -6.09 -1.61 12.40
C LEU A 355 -4.81 -2.25 11.84
N GLN A 356 -3.65 -1.88 12.39
CA GLN A 356 -2.34 -2.40 12.04
C GLN A 356 -2.15 -3.89 12.36
N ASN A 357 -3.05 -4.47 13.15
CA ASN A 357 -3.02 -5.87 13.58
C ASN A 357 -4.22 -6.67 13.06
N GLN A 358 -5.08 -6.06 12.26
CA GLN A 358 -6.27 -6.72 11.71
C GLN A 358 -5.84 -7.83 10.73
N ALA A 359 -6.39 -9.04 10.92
CA ALA A 359 -5.94 -10.23 10.20
C ALA A 359 -6.10 -10.16 8.67
N GLN A 360 -7.23 -9.67 8.15
CA GLN A 360 -7.49 -9.48 6.73
C GLN A 360 -6.60 -8.38 6.13
N VAL A 361 -6.36 -7.31 6.89
CA VAL A 361 -5.43 -6.24 6.47
C VAL A 361 -4.02 -6.81 6.32
N LEU A 362 -3.55 -7.56 7.33
CA LEU A 362 -2.22 -8.17 7.31
C LEU A 362 -2.08 -9.24 6.23
N ASP A 363 -3.12 -10.04 5.99
CA ASP A 363 -3.13 -11.05 4.92
C ASP A 363 -3.08 -10.39 3.54
N ASN A 364 -3.89 -9.35 3.31
CA ASN A 364 -3.83 -8.57 2.09
C ASN A 364 -2.45 -7.93 1.88
N LEU A 365 -1.89 -7.31 2.92
CA LEU A 365 -0.55 -6.73 2.87
C LEU A 365 0.52 -7.78 2.53
N LEU A 366 0.47 -8.95 3.17
CA LEU A 366 1.38 -10.06 2.87
C LEU A 366 1.30 -10.47 1.39
N ASN A 367 0.09 -10.61 0.86
CA ASN A 367 -0.12 -11.01 -0.53
C ASN A 367 0.36 -9.93 -1.51
N VAL A 368 0.07 -8.65 -1.25
CA VAL A 368 0.55 -7.52 -2.05
C VAL A 368 2.08 -7.46 -2.07
N LEU A 369 2.71 -7.57 -0.89
CA LEU A 369 4.17 -7.54 -0.79
C LEU A 369 4.80 -8.75 -1.49
N ARG A 370 4.24 -9.95 -1.34
CA ARG A 370 4.72 -11.15 -2.07
C ARG A 370 4.58 -11.00 -3.58
N MET A 371 3.43 -10.53 -4.07
CA MET A 371 3.25 -10.28 -5.50
C MET A 371 4.27 -9.28 -6.04
N GLY A 372 4.59 -8.24 -5.26
CA GLY A 372 5.62 -7.26 -5.61
C GLY A 372 7.05 -7.82 -5.71
N THR A 373 7.31 -9.03 -5.17
CA THR A 373 8.61 -9.70 -5.30
C THR A 373 8.73 -10.55 -6.56
N ILE A 374 7.62 -10.81 -7.25
CA ILE A 374 7.58 -11.65 -8.45
C ILE A 374 7.71 -10.74 -9.67
N ASP A 375 8.69 -11.03 -10.52
CA ASP A 375 8.73 -10.45 -11.86
C ASP A 375 7.69 -11.16 -12.75
N LEU A 376 6.49 -10.58 -12.83
CA LEU A 376 5.42 -11.09 -13.69
C LEU A 376 5.75 -10.91 -15.18
N GLU A 377 6.69 -10.03 -15.57
CA GLU A 377 7.13 -9.93 -16.95
C GLU A 377 7.96 -11.15 -17.35
N ALA A 378 8.75 -11.70 -16.43
CA ALA A 378 9.43 -12.98 -16.64
C ALA A 378 8.43 -14.16 -16.82
N ILE A 379 7.20 -14.05 -16.32
CA ILE A 379 6.13 -15.05 -16.50
C ILE A 379 5.46 -14.96 -17.88
N LYS A 380 5.64 -13.86 -18.63
CA LYS A 380 5.17 -13.81 -20.03
C LYS A 380 5.82 -14.88 -20.91
N GLY A 381 6.87 -15.54 -20.41
CA GLY A 381 7.60 -16.58 -21.11
C GLY A 381 8.40 -16.00 -22.27
N GLU A 382 9.54 -16.58 -22.57
CA GLU A 382 10.09 -16.45 -23.92
C GLU A 382 9.01 -16.93 -24.90
N THR A 383 8.73 -16.16 -25.94
CA THR A 383 7.76 -16.49 -26.98
C THR A 383 8.02 -17.91 -27.47
N GLN A 384 7.27 -18.90 -26.99
CA GLN A 384 7.48 -20.29 -27.40
C GLN A 384 7.18 -20.38 -28.88
N ALA A 385 8.09 -20.98 -29.64
CA ALA A 385 7.86 -21.25 -31.04
C ALA A 385 6.56 -22.05 -31.19
N ALA A 386 5.64 -21.56 -32.02
CA ALA A 386 4.34 -22.22 -32.25
C ALA A 386 3.96 -22.18 -33.73
N ILE A 387 3.10 -23.12 -34.14
CA ILE A 387 2.43 -23.11 -35.45
C ILE A 387 0.98 -22.68 -35.20
N SER A 388 0.53 -21.62 -35.85
CA SER A 388 -0.90 -21.33 -35.99
C SER A 388 -1.41 -22.00 -37.27
N LEU A 389 -2.57 -22.65 -37.23
CA LEU A 389 -3.23 -23.28 -38.39
C LEU A 389 -4.64 -22.70 -38.54
N SER A 390 -5.03 -22.44 -39.79
CA SER A 390 -6.38 -22.04 -40.21
C SER A 390 -6.79 -22.95 -41.36
N LEU A 391 -7.93 -23.61 -41.16
CA LEU A 391 -8.56 -24.60 -42.02
C LEU A 391 -10.06 -24.53 -41.73
N GLU A 392 -10.92 -24.71 -42.73
CA GLU A 392 -12.38 -24.80 -42.53
C GLU A 392 -12.78 -26.24 -42.18
N ASP A 393 -13.88 -26.43 -41.45
CA ASP A 393 -14.28 -27.76 -41.00
C ASP A 393 -14.88 -28.65 -42.12
N LEU A 394 -15.35 -28.04 -43.21
CA LEU A 394 -16.13 -28.70 -44.27
C LEU A 394 -15.77 -28.15 -45.64
N TYR A 395 -15.56 -29.05 -46.60
CA TYR A 395 -15.34 -28.73 -48.01
C TYR A 395 -16.23 -29.58 -48.93
N LEU A 396 -16.64 -29.02 -50.05
CA LEU A 396 -17.20 -29.73 -51.21
C LEU A 396 -16.09 -30.42 -52.01
N ALA A 397 -16.42 -31.51 -52.70
CA ALA A 397 -15.44 -32.32 -53.43
C ALA A 397 -14.82 -31.59 -54.64
N ASP A 398 -15.47 -30.53 -55.15
CA ASP A 398 -15.01 -29.71 -56.27
C ASP A 398 -14.45 -28.34 -55.86
N GLU A 399 -14.37 -28.05 -54.55
CA GLU A 399 -13.75 -26.82 -54.06
C GLU A 399 -12.34 -27.08 -53.51
N PRO A 400 -11.38 -26.17 -53.77
CA PRO A 400 -10.01 -26.34 -53.30
C PRO A 400 -9.93 -26.22 -51.78
N ILE A 401 -9.29 -27.18 -51.13
CA ILE A 401 -9.05 -27.13 -49.70
C ILE A 401 -7.89 -26.19 -49.43
N ALA A 402 -8.18 -25.04 -48.82
CA ALA A 402 -7.18 -24.04 -48.46
C ALA A 402 -6.78 -24.14 -46.99
N MET A 403 -5.50 -24.39 -46.74
CA MET A 403 -4.87 -24.36 -45.42
C MET A 403 -3.91 -23.19 -45.32
N ARG A 404 -3.99 -22.43 -44.23
CA ARG A 404 -3.05 -21.35 -43.91
C ARG A 404 -2.37 -21.61 -42.58
N ALA A 405 -1.06 -21.39 -42.52
CA ALA A 405 -0.30 -21.53 -41.30
C ALA A 405 0.65 -20.35 -41.06
N ARG A 406 0.98 -20.07 -39.79
CA ARG A 406 1.98 -19.08 -39.39
C ARG A 406 2.95 -19.69 -38.37
N LEU A 407 4.22 -19.36 -38.50
CA LEU A 407 5.23 -19.62 -37.48
C LEU A 407 5.28 -18.42 -36.52
N ILE A 408 5.05 -18.66 -35.23
CA ILE A 408 5.09 -17.65 -34.18
C ILE A 408 6.38 -17.89 -33.38
N GLY A 409 7.10 -16.83 -33.01
CA GLY A 409 8.26 -16.93 -32.12
C GLY A 409 9.54 -17.49 -32.77
N LEU A 410 9.60 -17.62 -34.10
CA LEU A 410 10.79 -18.02 -34.85
C LEU A 410 11.25 -16.87 -35.77
N PRO A 411 12.44 -16.28 -35.59
CA PRO A 411 12.98 -15.32 -36.55
C PRO A 411 13.36 -16.04 -37.85
N ASN A 412 12.97 -15.47 -39.01
CA ASN A 412 13.21 -15.91 -40.40
C ASN A 412 14.28 -17.00 -40.55
N SER A 413 13.89 -18.24 -40.28
CA SER A 413 14.70 -19.43 -40.51
C SER A 413 14.14 -20.15 -41.73
N ALA A 414 14.98 -20.86 -42.46
CA ALA A 414 14.63 -21.67 -43.63
C ALA A 414 13.78 -22.91 -43.28
N THR A 415 12.85 -22.77 -42.34
CA THR A 415 12.05 -23.84 -41.77
C THR A 415 10.78 -24.00 -42.60
N LYS A 416 10.70 -25.10 -43.33
CA LYS A 416 9.53 -25.46 -44.13
C LYS A 416 8.44 -26.11 -43.27
N LEU A 417 7.18 -25.84 -43.61
CA LEU A 417 6.02 -26.50 -43.04
C LEU A 417 5.52 -27.64 -43.93
N LYS A 418 5.08 -28.73 -43.30
CA LYS A 418 4.42 -29.88 -43.94
C LYS A 418 3.10 -30.20 -43.29
N ALA A 419 2.10 -30.53 -44.09
CA ALA A 419 0.84 -31.12 -43.66
C ALA A 419 0.86 -32.63 -43.93
N ASP A 420 0.77 -33.43 -42.87
CA ASP A 420 0.51 -34.87 -42.96
C ASP A 420 -1.00 -35.11 -42.77
N ILE A 421 -1.67 -35.59 -43.83
CA ILE A 421 -3.13 -35.74 -43.90
C ILE A 421 -3.48 -37.22 -43.95
N GLN A 422 -4.32 -37.67 -43.03
CA GLN A 422 -4.74 -39.05 -42.89
C GLN A 422 -6.25 -39.16 -42.83
N ALA A 423 -6.84 -40.03 -43.65
CA ALA A 423 -8.26 -40.33 -43.56
C ALA A 423 -8.59 -41.00 -42.20
N VAL A 424 -9.60 -40.49 -41.51
CA VAL A 424 -10.06 -41.02 -40.22
C VAL A 424 -10.95 -42.24 -40.48
N SER A 425 -10.55 -43.39 -39.94
CA SER A 425 -11.33 -44.62 -40.08
C SER A 425 -12.50 -44.62 -39.08
N GLY A 426 -13.74 -44.78 -39.55
CA GLY A 426 -14.86 -45.24 -38.70
C GLY A 426 -15.97 -44.26 -38.31
N VAL A 427 -16.18 -43.14 -39.01
CA VAL A 427 -17.37 -42.29 -38.82
C VAL A 427 -18.09 -42.14 -40.18
N GLY A 428 -19.36 -42.57 -40.29
CA GLY A 428 -20.13 -42.88 -41.52
C GLY A 428 -20.63 -41.66 -42.32
N PHE A 429 -21.34 -41.75 -43.45
CA PHE A 429 -22.00 -42.84 -44.18
C PHE A 429 -21.55 -42.81 -45.66
N ALA A 430 -21.31 -43.99 -46.26
CA ALA A 430 -21.04 -44.24 -47.69
C ALA A 430 -19.59 -44.13 -48.23
N SER A 431 -18.69 -45.02 -47.77
CA SER A 431 -17.89 -45.91 -48.66
C SER A 431 -16.96 -46.85 -47.85
N PRO A 432 -16.59 -48.02 -48.39
CA PRO A 432 -15.95 -49.09 -47.63
C PRO A 432 -14.47 -48.81 -47.36
N THR A 433 -14.07 -49.17 -46.13
CA THR A 433 -12.74 -49.62 -45.69
C THR A 433 -11.65 -49.62 -46.76
N GLY A 434 -10.84 -48.56 -46.77
CA GLY A 434 -9.50 -48.57 -47.31
C GLY A 434 -8.66 -47.68 -46.42
N ASN A 435 -7.59 -48.24 -45.84
CA ASN A 435 -6.58 -47.47 -45.14
C ASN A 435 -5.92 -46.55 -46.19
N ARG A 436 -6.51 -45.37 -46.44
CA ARG A 436 -6.00 -44.43 -47.44
C ARG A 436 -4.59 -44.04 -46.99
N PRO A 437 -3.59 -44.07 -47.87
CA PRO A 437 -2.24 -43.70 -47.49
C PRO A 437 -2.24 -42.25 -47.00
N ALA A 438 -1.47 -41.98 -45.95
CA ALA A 438 -1.22 -40.61 -45.52
C ALA A 438 -0.63 -39.82 -46.69
N ILE A 439 -1.14 -38.61 -46.91
CA ILE A 439 -0.60 -37.67 -47.89
C ILE A 439 0.24 -36.66 -47.10
N SER A 440 1.48 -36.41 -47.53
CA SER A 440 2.32 -35.37 -46.94
C SER A 440 2.57 -34.31 -48.00
N LEU A 441 2.19 -33.06 -47.73
CA LEU A 441 2.30 -31.94 -48.67
C LEU A 441 3.08 -30.80 -48.04
N ASP A 442 3.93 -30.15 -48.84
CA ASP A 442 4.69 -28.97 -48.43
C ASP A 442 3.80 -27.73 -48.52
N PHE A 443 3.84 -26.88 -47.51
CA PHE A 443 3.30 -25.52 -47.64
C PHE A 443 4.23 -24.65 -48.49
N VAL A 444 3.64 -23.69 -49.20
CA VAL A 444 4.34 -22.65 -49.94
C VAL A 444 4.31 -21.37 -49.13
N GLU A 445 5.47 -20.77 -48.91
CA GLU A 445 5.59 -19.48 -48.22
C GLU A 445 5.08 -18.35 -49.13
N GLN A 446 4.17 -17.52 -48.61
CA GLN A 446 3.63 -16.33 -49.26
C GLN A 446 3.65 -15.16 -48.28
N GLU A 447 4.52 -14.18 -48.53
CA GLU A 447 4.76 -13.00 -47.68
C GLU A 447 5.12 -13.35 -46.22
N ASN A 448 4.11 -13.52 -45.36
CA ASN A 448 4.21 -13.79 -43.92
C ASN A 448 3.32 -14.97 -43.47
N GLU A 449 2.74 -15.71 -44.40
CA GLU A 449 1.92 -16.90 -44.15
C GLU A 449 2.38 -18.07 -45.03
N TRP A 450 2.11 -19.28 -44.57
CA TRP A 450 2.33 -20.52 -45.30
C TRP A 450 1.00 -20.99 -45.82
N VAL A 451 0.90 -21.25 -47.13
CA VAL A 451 -0.35 -21.66 -47.79
C VAL A 451 -0.18 -23.03 -48.42
N LEU A 452 -1.20 -23.88 -48.25
CA LEU A 452 -1.33 -25.16 -48.94
C LEU A 452 -2.73 -25.23 -49.55
N ALA A 453 -2.79 -25.50 -50.85
CA ALA A 453 -4.02 -25.78 -51.56
C ALA A 453 -4.02 -27.25 -52.01
N ILE A 454 -5.12 -27.95 -51.77
CA ILE A 454 -5.30 -29.34 -52.18
C ILE A 454 -6.48 -29.41 -53.11
N GLU A 455 -6.20 -29.84 -54.33
CA GLU A 455 -7.21 -30.14 -55.35
C GLU A 455 -7.59 -31.62 -55.25
N ASP A 456 -8.85 -31.93 -55.57
CA ASP A 456 -9.33 -33.30 -55.81
C ASP A 456 -9.16 -34.28 -54.63
N LEU A 457 -9.32 -33.83 -53.37
CA LEU A 457 -9.33 -34.74 -52.23
C LEU A 457 -10.66 -35.51 -52.18
N PRO A 458 -10.67 -36.86 -52.20
CA PRO A 458 -11.93 -37.60 -52.24
C PRO A 458 -12.78 -37.38 -50.99
N PRO A 459 -14.12 -37.52 -51.08
CA PRO A 459 -14.99 -37.42 -49.91
C PRO A 459 -14.56 -38.32 -48.74
N GLY A 460 -14.65 -37.78 -47.52
CA GLY A 460 -14.32 -38.43 -46.26
C GLY A 460 -13.88 -37.46 -45.17
N LEU A 461 -13.79 -37.96 -43.94
CA LEU A 461 -13.25 -37.24 -42.79
C LEU A 461 -11.73 -37.41 -42.73
N TYR A 462 -11.00 -36.30 -42.58
CA TYR A 462 -9.54 -36.27 -42.55
C TYR A 462 -9.02 -35.62 -41.28
N ARG A 463 -7.87 -36.13 -40.81
CA ARG A 463 -7.04 -35.49 -39.79
C ARG A 463 -5.80 -34.95 -40.44
N VAL A 464 -5.50 -33.68 -40.19
CA VAL A 464 -4.24 -33.05 -40.59
C VAL A 464 -3.33 -32.90 -39.38
N ARG A 465 -2.02 -33.10 -39.59
CA ARG A 465 -0.94 -32.75 -38.66
C ARG A 465 0.01 -31.82 -39.39
N VAL A 466 0.15 -30.57 -38.94
CA VAL A 466 1.09 -29.60 -39.49
C VAL A 466 2.33 -29.51 -38.61
N ARG A 467 3.50 -29.67 -39.20
CA ARG A 467 4.80 -29.69 -38.51
C ARG A 467 5.89 -28.98 -39.31
N THR A 468 6.99 -28.64 -38.65
CA THR A 468 8.22 -28.18 -39.29
C THR A 468 9.13 -29.36 -39.68
N ASP A 469 10.10 -29.12 -40.56
CA ASP A 469 11.14 -30.11 -40.95
C ASP A 469 12.38 -30.13 -40.04
N SER A 470 12.58 -29.14 -39.15
CA SER A 470 13.73 -29.10 -38.21
C SER A 470 13.46 -29.88 -36.92
N SER A 471 14.50 -30.43 -36.28
CA SER A 471 14.37 -31.26 -35.07
C SER A 471 14.88 -30.63 -33.77
N GLU A 472 15.72 -29.60 -33.79
CA GLU A 472 16.42 -29.15 -32.57
C GLU A 472 15.78 -27.95 -31.85
N GLN A 473 14.86 -27.20 -32.47
CA GLN A 473 14.10 -26.11 -31.82
C GLN A 473 12.69 -25.92 -32.44
N ALA A 474 12.12 -27.00 -32.96
CA ALA A 474 10.86 -26.94 -33.70
C ALA A 474 9.63 -26.77 -32.78
N PRO A 475 8.63 -25.95 -33.19
CA PRO A 475 7.35 -25.88 -32.51
C PRO A 475 6.65 -27.24 -32.50
N SER A 476 5.83 -27.48 -31.47
CA SER A 476 5.00 -28.68 -31.43
C SER A 476 4.05 -28.71 -32.63
N PRO A 477 3.88 -29.87 -33.31
CA PRO A 477 2.93 -29.99 -34.40
C PRO A 477 1.49 -29.68 -33.97
N VAL A 478 0.76 -28.96 -34.82
CA VAL A 478 -0.66 -28.70 -34.62
C VAL A 478 -1.50 -29.67 -35.43
N HIS A 479 -2.70 -29.97 -34.94
CA HIS A 479 -3.57 -30.99 -35.53
C HIS A 479 -4.97 -30.42 -35.70
N ASP A 480 -5.64 -30.81 -36.77
CA ASP A 480 -7.02 -30.42 -37.01
C ASP A 480 -7.80 -31.54 -37.75
N LEU A 481 -9.10 -31.35 -37.89
CA LEU A 481 -10.01 -32.24 -38.61
C LEU A 481 -10.82 -31.45 -39.64
N PHE A 482 -11.06 -32.04 -40.80
CA PHE A 482 -11.98 -31.48 -41.79
C PHE A 482 -12.66 -32.60 -42.57
N GLU A 483 -13.86 -32.35 -43.05
CA GLU A 483 -14.63 -33.30 -43.86
C GLU A 483 -14.75 -32.80 -45.31
N VAL A 484 -14.55 -33.71 -46.26
CA VAL A 484 -14.90 -33.46 -47.66
C VAL A 484 -16.19 -34.22 -47.97
N VAL A 485 -17.22 -33.53 -48.41
CA VAL A 485 -18.51 -34.12 -48.78
C VAL A 485 -18.72 -34.11 -50.29
N ARG A 486 -19.54 -35.03 -50.78
CA ARG A 486 -20.00 -34.97 -52.18
C ARG A 486 -20.98 -33.81 -52.33
N ASN A 487 -20.94 -33.16 -53.49
CA ASN A 487 -21.93 -32.16 -53.89
C ASN A 487 -23.36 -32.71 -53.88
#